data_AF-A0A934TL89-F1
#
_entry.id   AF-A0A934TL89-F1
#
_cell.length_a   1.000
_cell.length_b   1.000
_cell.length_c   1.000
_cell.angle_alpha   90.00
_cell.angle_beta   90.00
_cell.angle_gamma   90.00
#
_symmetry.space_group_name_H-M   'P 1'
#
loop_
_entity.id
_entity.type
_entity.pdbx_description
1 polymer ?
#
loop_
_entity_poly.entity_id
_entity_poly.type
_entity_poly.pdbx_seq_one_letter_code
_entity_poly.pdbx_strand_id
1 'polypeptide(L)' 'MPRITVGGIDYNTEDLTENGKAQLASLQFLESQMRKLNTEVAIYKTAREGYLRALRAELAKAGQTDAASPDAQP' A
#
# COMPACT_ATOMS: atom_id res chain seq x y z
N MET A 1 -10.68 6.98 33.61
CA MET A 1 -11.10 7.81 32.47
C MET A 1 -10.25 7.45 31.26
N PRO A 2 -10.84 6.88 30.20
CA PRO A 2 -10.14 6.62 28.95
C PRO A 2 -9.73 7.95 28.31
N ARG A 3 -8.51 8.03 27.79
CA ARG A 3 -8.01 9.20 27.05
C ARG A 3 -7.81 8.87 25.58
N ILE A 4 -8.08 9.86 24.74
CA ILE A 4 -7.76 9.85 23.31
C ILE A 4 -6.87 11.05 22.99
N THR A 5 -5.97 10.88 22.02
CA THR A 5 -5.17 11.99 21.49
C THR A 5 -5.68 12.30 20.09
N VAL A 6 -6.14 13.53 19.87
CA VAL A 6 -6.60 14.01 18.56
C VAL A 6 -5.81 15.28 18.22
N GLY A 7 -5.08 15.28 17.11
CA GLY A 7 -4.24 16.42 16.72
C GLY A 7 -3.13 16.76 17.71
N GLY A 8 -2.66 15.79 18.51
CA GLY A 8 -1.65 16.00 19.54
C GLY A 8 -2.19 16.56 20.87
N ILE A 9 -3.52 16.71 21.00
CA ILE A 9 -4.17 17.14 22.24
C ILE A 9 -4.85 15.92 22.87
N ASP A 10 -4.64 15.74 24.16
CA ASP A 10 -5.27 14.70 24.96
C ASP A 10 -6.65 15.14 25.44
N TYR A 11 -7.65 14.30 25.22
CA TYR A 11 -9.02 14.48 25.69
C TYR A 11 -9.44 13.27 26.52
N ASN A 12 -10.12 13.50 27.63
CA ASN A 12 -10.89 12.46 28.30
C ASN A 12 -12.14 12.15 27.47
N THR A 13 -12.37 10.89 27.16
CA THR A 13 -13.55 10.49 26.36
C THR A 13 -14.86 10.72 27.09
N GLU A 14 -14.81 10.77 28.43
CA GLU A 14 -15.97 11.04 29.30
C GLU A 14 -16.41 12.52 29.23
N ASP A 15 -15.48 13.44 28.92
CA ASP A 15 -15.76 14.88 28.80
C ASP A 15 -16.39 15.24 27.44
N LEU A 16 -16.45 14.29 26.51
CA LEU A 16 -17.05 14.49 25.20
C LEU A 16 -18.58 14.51 25.31
N THR A 17 -19.21 15.41 24.55
CA THR A 17 -20.65 15.36 24.30
C THR A 17 -21.03 14.07 23.56
N GLU A 18 -22.30 13.67 23.60
CA GLU A 18 -22.77 12.50 22.87
C GLU A 18 -22.49 12.59 21.36
N ASN A 19 -22.65 13.78 20.77
CA ASN A 19 -22.25 14.02 19.39
C ASN A 19 -20.73 13.86 19.20
N GLY A 20 -19.91 14.37 20.13
CA GLY A 20 -18.46 14.19 20.11
C GLY A 20 -18.03 12.71 20.12
N LYS A 21 -18.67 11.89 20.96
CA LYS A 21 -18.44 10.43 21.00
C LYS A 21 -18.86 9.76 19.69
N ALA A 22 -19.99 10.17 19.09
CA ALA A 22 -20.44 9.64 17.80
C ALA A 22 -19.47 9.96 16.65
N GLN A 23 -18.95 11.18 16.62
CA GLN A 23 -17.93 11.60 15.65
C GLN A 23 -16.62 10.82 15.84
N LEU A 24 -16.18 10.64 17.10
CA LEU A 24 -15.00 9.82 17.42
C LEU A 24 -15.14 8.38 16.92
N ALA A 25 -16.28 7.74 17.19
CA ALA A 25 -16.54 6.38 16.72
C ALA A 25 -16.52 6.29 15.18
N SER A 26 -17.09 7.29 14.51
CA SER A 26 -17.10 7.38 13.04
C SER A 26 -15.68 7.52 12.48
N LEU A 27 -14.84 8.34 13.12
CA LEU A 27 -13.44 8.51 12.74
C LEU A 27 -12.63 7.23 12.93
N GLN A 28 -12.76 6.58 14.09
CA GLN A 28 -12.07 5.31 14.37
C GLN A 28 -12.44 4.21 13.37
N PHE A 29 -13.73 4.15 12.99
CA PHE A 29 -14.20 3.25 11.94
C PHE A 29 -13.51 3.58 10.60
N LEU A 30 -13.55 4.84 10.17
CA LEU A 30 -12.91 5.26 8.91
C LEU A 30 -11.41 4.95 8.88
N GLU A 31 -10.70 5.23 9.97
CA GLU A 31 -9.27 4.91 10.09
C GLU A 31 -8.98 3.42 9.99
N SER A 32 -9.83 2.57 10.58
CA SER A 32 -9.72 1.11 10.42
C SER A 32 -9.87 0.68 8.97
N GLN A 33 -10.85 1.25 8.27
CA GLN A 33 -11.07 0.97 6.84
C GLN A 33 -9.89 1.43 5.99
N MET A 34 -9.33 2.62 6.26
CA MET A 34 -8.13 3.11 5.59
C MET A 34 -6.92 2.22 5.82
N ARG A 35 -6.69 1.74 7.05
CA ARG A 35 -5.61 0.77 7.34
C ARG A 35 -5.77 -0.52 6.54
N LYS A 36 -6.99 -1.05 6.45
CA LYS A 36 -7.26 -2.25 5.63
C LYS A 36 -6.93 -2.02 4.16
N LEU A 37 -7.41 -0.92 3.58
CA LEU A 37 -7.14 -0.59 2.18
C LEU A 37 -5.63 -0.41 1.91
N ASN A 38 -4.91 0.23 2.82
CA ASN A 38 -3.46 0.39 2.69
C ASN A 38 -2.72 -0.95 2.67
N THR A 39 -3.17 -1.93 3.46
CA THR A 39 -2.62 -3.30 3.41
C THR A 39 -2.88 -3.95 2.06
N GLU A 40 -4.09 -3.83 1.51
CA GLU A 40 -4.41 -4.35 0.17
C GLU A 40 -3.53 -3.68 -0.91
N VAL A 41 -3.37 -2.36 -0.85
CA VAL A 41 -2.46 -1.61 -1.73
C VAL A 41 -1.02 -2.11 -1.63
N ALA A 42 -0.52 -2.43 -0.43
CA ALA A 42 0.81 -2.99 -0.24
C ALA A 42 0.97 -4.36 -0.93
N ILE A 43 -0.05 -5.22 -0.84
CA ILE A 43 -0.08 -6.51 -1.54
C ILE A 43 0.02 -6.30 -3.06
N TYR A 44 -0.80 -5.38 -3.61
CA TYR A 44 -0.77 -5.08 -5.04
C TYR A 44 0.57 -4.51 -5.51
N LYS A 45 1.24 -3.68 -4.68
CA LYS A 45 2.58 -3.17 -5.00
C LYS A 45 3.59 -4.31 -5.14
N THR A 46 3.60 -5.26 -4.20
CA THR A 46 4.47 -6.44 -4.26
C THR A 46 4.22 -7.27 -5.52
N ALA A 47 2.95 -7.53 -5.85
CA ALA A 47 2.59 -8.26 -7.07
C ALA A 47 3.05 -7.52 -8.34
N ARG A 48 2.81 -6.20 -8.40
CA ARG A 48 3.26 -5.34 -9.51
C ARG A 48 4.78 -5.42 -9.69
N GLU A 49 5.55 -5.35 -8.62
CA GLU A 49 7.02 -5.48 -8.69
C GLU A 49 7.44 -6.87 -9.19
N GLY A 50 6.75 -7.92 -8.76
CA GLY A 50 6.96 -9.28 -9.27
C GLY A 50 6.77 -9.36 -10.79
N TYR A 51 5.65 -8.84 -11.30
CA TYR A 51 5.38 -8.82 -12.74
C TYR A 51 6.38 -7.96 -13.52
N LEU A 52 6.81 -6.81 -12.97
CA LEU A 52 7.84 -6.00 -13.59
C LEU A 52 9.18 -6.72 -13.70
N ARG A 53 9.57 -7.48 -12.67
CA ARG A 53 10.80 -8.30 -12.71
C ARG A 53 10.70 -9.39 -13.78
N ALA A 54 9.57 -10.11 -13.83
CA ALA A 54 9.33 -11.14 -14.83
C ALA A 54 9.39 -10.57 -16.25
N LEU A 55 8.70 -9.45 -16.50
CA LEU A 55 8.72 -8.78 -17.80
C LEU A 55 10.14 -8.35 -18.22
N ARG A 56 10.91 -7.76 -17.31
CA ARG A 56 12.31 -7.38 -17.58
C ARG A 56 13.17 -8.58 -17.97
N ALA A 57 12.97 -9.72 -17.33
CA ALA A 57 13.69 -10.94 -17.67
C ALA A 57 13.35 -11.43 -19.08
N GLU A 58 12.08 -11.39 -19.47
CA GLU A 58 11.66 -11.75 -20.84
C GLU A 58 12.21 -10.79 -21.89
N LEU A 59 12.18 -9.48 -21.63
CA LEU A 59 12.76 -8.48 -22.54
C LEU A 59 14.28 -8.65 -22.69
N ALA A 60 14.99 -8.99 -21.61
CA ALA A 60 16.42 -9.26 -21.67
C ALA A 60 16.75 -10.51 -22.50
N LYS A 61 15.90 -11.55 -22.47
CA LYS A 61 16.06 -12.72 -23.35
C LYS A 61 15.82 -12.34 -24.81
N ALA A 62 14.76 -11.60 -25.09
CA ALA A 62 14.45 -11.15 -26.45
C ALA A 62 15.61 -10.33 -27.06
N GLY A 63 16.18 -9.39 -26.30
CA GLY A 63 17.33 -8.60 -26.76
C GLY A 63 18.65 -9.39 -26.87
N GLN A 64 18.77 -10.55 -26.21
CA GLN A 64 19.92 -11.46 -26.37
C GLN A 64 19.77 -12.37 -27.60
N THR A 65 18.55 -12.67 -28.03
CA THR A 65 18.28 -13.47 -29.23
C THR A 65 18.76 -12.77 -30.50
N ASP A 66 18.79 -11.43 -30.53
CA ASP A 66 19.27 -10.66 -31.69
C ASP A 66 20.81 -10.57 -31.80
N ALA A 67 21.54 -10.85 -30.71
CA ALA A 67 23.00 -10.81 -30.68
C ALA A 67 23.68 -12.17 -30.96
N ALA A 68 22.89 -13.25 -31.05
CA ALA A 68 23.35 -14.58 -31.36
C ALA A 68 22.96 -14.98 -32.80
N SER A 69 23.21 -14.11 -33.77
CA SER A 69 23.32 -14.52 -35.18
C SER A 69 24.77 -14.96 -35.43
N PRO A 70 25.04 -16.25 -35.64
CA PRO A 70 26.36 -16.73 -36.02
C PRO A 70 26.56 -16.53 -37.52
N ASP A 71 26.72 -15.29 -37.97
CA ASP A 71 27.24 -15.03 -39.31
C ASP A 71 28.75 -14.74 -39.20
N ALA A 72 29.54 -15.80 -39.35
CA ALA A 72 30.94 -15.69 -39.79
C ALA A 72 31.27 -16.88 -40.71
N GLN A 73 31.04 -16.60 -42.00
CA GLN A 73 31.57 -17.13 -43.27
C GLN A 73 32.93 -17.89 -43.27
N PRO A 74 33.34 -18.52 -44.39
CA PRO A 74 32.81 -18.44 -45.76
C PRO A 74 32.22 -19.73 -46.36
#